data_AF-A0A1G3IQS6-F1
#
_entry.id   AF-A0A1G3IQS6-F1
#
_cell.length_a   1.000
_cell.length_b   1.000
_cell.length_c   1.000
_cell.angle_alpha   90.00
_cell.angle_beta   90.00
_cell.angle_gamma   90.00
#
_symmetry.space_group_name_H-M   'P 1'
#
loop_
_entity.id
_entity.type
_entity.pdbx_description
1 polymer ?
#
loop_
_entity_poly.entity_id
_entity_poly.type
_entity_poly.pdbx_seq_one_letter_code
_entity_poly.pdbx_strand_id
1 'polypeptide(L)'
;MITLEPRLSFLPAARVHQVLKEEEPFQCIRCGKAFGTRSSIERIADKLKTHPMFAGAGSLERLKMCDNCRVVAMTEDETHPFAGPPRPMVRTTEDYLSEREDLRRLAKADMKAKGLVPDPDSGPKPGKKG
;
A
#
# COMPACT_ATOMS: atom_id res chain seq x y z
N MET A 1 -45.93 -2.29 -27.32
CA MET A 1 -45.95 -3.62 -26.67
C MET A 1 -44.78 -4.41 -27.24
N ILE A 2 -43.83 -4.83 -26.41
CA ILE A 2 -42.73 -5.70 -26.85
C ILE A 2 -43.14 -7.13 -26.47
N THR A 3 -43.40 -7.95 -27.48
CA THR A 3 -43.79 -9.36 -27.30
C THR A 3 -42.60 -10.22 -27.68
N LEU A 4 -42.19 -11.14 -26.79
CA LEU A 4 -41.07 -12.05 -27.06
C LEU A 4 -41.62 -13.34 -27.67
N GLU A 5 -41.03 -13.77 -28.79
CA GLU A 5 -41.30 -15.08 -29.39
C GLU A 5 -40.35 -16.13 -28.82
N PRO A 6 -40.85 -17.23 -28.22
CA PRO A 6 -40.01 -18.34 -27.79
C PRO A 6 -39.34 -19.00 -29.01
N ARG A 7 -38.01 -19.09 -29.02
CA ARG A 7 -37.26 -19.81 -30.04
C ARG A 7 -36.32 -20.83 -29.39
N LEU A 8 -36.58 -22.11 -29.63
CA LEU A 8 -35.71 -23.23 -29.26
C LEU A 8 -35.13 -23.83 -30.56
N SER A 9 -33.81 -23.86 -30.70
CA SER A 9 -33.14 -24.36 -31.90
C SER A 9 -32.55 -25.75 -31.64
N PHE A 10 -32.94 -26.75 -32.44
CA PHE A 10 -32.38 -28.10 -32.42
C PHE A 10 -31.26 -28.31 -33.47
N LEU A 11 -30.88 -27.25 -34.18
CA LEU A 11 -29.86 -27.32 -35.22
C LEU A 11 -28.46 -27.60 -34.61
N PRO A 12 -27.52 -28.22 -35.36
CA PRO A 12 -26.16 -28.44 -34.89
C PRO A 12 -25.46 -27.16 -34.42
N ALA A 13 -25.78 -26.02 -35.04
CA ALA A 13 -25.28 -24.70 -34.67
C ALA A 13 -25.62 -24.29 -33.22
N ALA A 14 -26.70 -24.84 -32.65
CA ALA A 14 -27.05 -24.62 -31.24
C ALA A 14 -26.11 -25.36 -30.27
N ARG A 15 -25.34 -26.34 -30.75
CA ARG A 15 -24.34 -27.08 -29.98
C ARG A 15 -22.93 -26.51 -30.12
N VAL A 16 -22.77 -25.44 -30.91
CA VAL A 16 -21.49 -24.77 -31.12
C VAL A 16 -21.39 -23.57 -30.19
N HIS A 17 -20.22 -23.37 -29.56
CA HIS A 17 -19.98 -22.19 -28.75
C HIS A 17 -20.04 -20.92 -29.62
N GLN A 18 -20.88 -19.97 -29.22
CA GLN A 18 -21.00 -18.68 -29.89
C GLN A 18 -20.65 -17.55 -28.93
N VAL A 19 -19.77 -16.64 -29.36
CA VAL A 19 -19.45 -15.43 -28.62
C VAL A 19 -20.62 -14.46 -28.80
N LEU A 20 -21.42 -14.28 -27.76
CA LEU A 20 -22.56 -13.33 -27.78
C LEU A 20 -22.15 -11.91 -27.45
N LYS A 21 -21.14 -11.75 -26.58
CA LYS A 21 -20.61 -10.46 -26.16
C LYS A 21 -19.13 -10.63 -25.84
N GLU A 22 -18.32 -9.82 -26.49
CA GLU A 22 -16.89 -9.70 -26.21
C GLU A 22 -16.62 -8.27 -25.75
N GLU A 23 -15.78 -8.11 -24.74
CA GLU A 23 -15.38 -6.79 -24.25
C GLU A 23 -13.97 -6.84 -23.66
N GLU A 24 -13.22 -5.77 -23.90
CA GLU A 24 -11.88 -5.60 -23.35
C GLU A 24 -11.90 -5.57 -21.81
N PRO A 25 -10.97 -6.29 -21.15
CA PRO A 25 -10.86 -6.25 -19.72
C PRO A 25 -10.35 -4.89 -19.25
N PHE A 26 -10.89 -4.43 -18.13
CA PHE A 26 -10.39 -3.26 -17.42
C PHE A 26 -9.05 -3.59 -16.75
N GLN A 27 -8.04 -2.79 -17.05
CA GLN A 27 -6.71 -2.89 -16.46
C GLN A 27 -6.63 -2.04 -15.18
N CYS A 28 -6.07 -2.62 -14.12
CA CYS A 28 -5.84 -1.90 -12.88
C CYS A 28 -4.99 -0.65 -13.11
N ILE A 29 -5.43 0.51 -12.62
CA ILE A 29 -4.73 1.79 -12.78
C ILE A 29 -3.35 1.84 -12.06
N ARG A 30 -3.07 0.91 -11.15
CA ARG A 30 -1.82 0.85 -10.37
C ARG A 30 -0.82 -0.16 -10.94
N CYS A 31 -1.26 -1.36 -11.31
CA CYS A 31 -0.37 -2.45 -11.75
C CYS A 31 -0.61 -2.96 -13.17
N GLY A 32 -1.63 -2.46 -13.89
CA GLY A 32 -1.96 -2.88 -15.26
C GLY A 32 -2.65 -4.25 -15.38
N LYS A 33 -2.82 -5.00 -14.28
CA LYS A 33 -3.47 -6.31 -14.30
C LYS A 33 -4.94 -6.21 -14.74
N ALA A 34 -5.33 -6.99 -15.75
CA ALA A 34 -6.72 -7.19 -16.14
C ALA A 34 -7.50 -7.89 -15.01
N PHE A 35 -8.61 -7.31 -14.54
CA PHE A 35 -9.34 -7.89 -13.40
C PHE A 35 -10.88 -7.88 -13.51
N GLY A 36 -11.45 -7.19 -14.48
CA GLY A 36 -12.90 -7.12 -14.65
C GLY A 36 -13.27 -6.65 -16.04
N THR A 37 -14.55 -6.62 -16.37
CA THR A 37 -14.98 -6.09 -17.66
C THR A 37 -15.11 -4.57 -17.63
N ARG A 38 -14.68 -3.90 -18.70
CA ARG A 38 -14.66 -2.44 -18.76
C ARG A 38 -16.01 -1.81 -18.47
N SER A 39 -17.07 -2.32 -19.10
CA SER A 39 -18.42 -1.79 -18.93
C SER A 39 -18.94 -1.93 -17.49
N SER A 40 -18.57 -3.00 -16.78
CA SER A 40 -19.00 -3.21 -15.39
C SER A 40 -18.34 -2.23 -14.43
N ILE A 41 -17.01 -2.05 -14.56
CA ILE A 41 -16.25 -1.14 -13.70
C ILE A 41 -16.69 0.30 -13.91
N GLU A 42 -16.83 0.75 -15.17
CA GLU A 42 -17.29 2.10 -15.50
C GLU A 42 -18.71 2.36 -14.95
N ARG A 43 -19.64 1.42 -15.13
CA ARG A 43 -21.01 1.53 -14.59
C ARG A 43 -21.05 1.63 -13.07
N ILE A 44 -20.23 0.85 -12.37
CA ILE A 44 -20.17 0.88 -10.90
C ILE A 44 -19.58 2.22 -10.43
N ALA A 45 -18.48 2.68 -11.06
CA ALA A 45 -17.89 3.97 -10.74
C ALA A 45 -18.88 5.13 -10.97
N ASP A 46 -19.63 5.10 -12.08
CA ASP A 46 -20.64 6.11 -12.40
C ASP A 46 -21.81 6.14 -11.42
N LYS A 47 -22.26 4.97 -10.96
CA LYS A 47 -23.33 4.89 -9.97
C LYS A 47 -22.91 5.36 -8.59
N LEU A 48 -21.66 5.10 -8.21
CA LEU A 48 -21.15 5.36 -6.86
C LEU A 48 -20.55 6.76 -6.69
N LYS A 49 -20.30 7.51 -7.78
CA LYS A 49 -19.69 8.84 -7.73
C LYS A 49 -20.45 9.87 -6.87
N THR A 50 -21.76 9.72 -6.74
CA THR A 50 -22.61 10.62 -5.94
C THR A 50 -22.91 10.09 -4.54
N HIS A 51 -22.45 8.88 -4.20
CA HIS A 51 -22.78 8.26 -2.93
C HIS A 51 -21.85 8.79 -1.82
N PRO A 52 -22.37 9.27 -0.67
CA PRO A 52 -21.55 9.87 0.40
C PRO A 52 -20.40 8.99 0.89
N MET A 53 -20.57 7.67 0.91
CA MET A 53 -19.52 6.70 1.27
C MET A 53 -18.29 6.72 0.35
N PHE A 54 -18.44 7.18 -0.90
CA PHE A 54 -17.38 7.25 -1.91
C PHE A 54 -16.90 8.69 -2.17
N ALA A 55 -17.33 9.65 -1.36
CA ALA A 55 -16.92 11.06 -1.48
C ALA A 55 -15.49 11.33 -0.96
N GLY A 56 -14.91 10.42 -0.20
CA GLY A 56 -13.54 10.55 0.30
C GLY A 56 -12.49 10.43 -0.80
N ALA A 57 -11.36 11.14 -0.65
CA ALA A 57 -10.25 11.11 -1.59
C ALA A 57 -9.82 9.67 -1.94
N GLY A 58 -9.57 9.42 -3.23
CA GLY A 58 -9.14 8.12 -3.75
C GLY A 58 -10.21 7.02 -3.79
N SER A 59 -11.40 7.21 -3.20
CA SER A 59 -12.37 6.11 -3.04
C SER A 59 -12.93 5.57 -4.36
N LEU A 60 -13.21 6.45 -5.33
CA LEU A 60 -13.62 6.04 -6.68
C LEU A 60 -12.48 5.44 -7.49
N GLU A 61 -11.24 5.81 -7.21
CA GLU A 61 -10.06 5.25 -7.88
C GLU A 61 -9.80 3.82 -7.41
N ARG A 62 -10.05 3.51 -6.13
CA ARG A 62 -9.93 2.14 -5.60
C ARG A 62 -10.89 1.16 -6.29
N LEU A 63 -12.03 1.61 -6.81
CA LEU A 63 -12.94 0.78 -7.65
C LEU A 63 -12.33 0.38 -9.00
N LYS A 64 -11.35 1.16 -9.47
CA LYS A 64 -10.58 0.91 -10.71
C LYS A 64 -9.28 0.14 -10.44
N MET A 65 -9.08 -0.38 -9.22
CA MET A 65 -7.91 -1.17 -8.85
C MET A 65 -8.26 -2.66 -8.70
N CYS A 66 -7.28 -3.54 -8.93
CA CYS A 66 -7.44 -4.96 -8.66
C CYS A 66 -7.58 -5.25 -7.16
N ASP A 67 -7.95 -6.48 -6.86
CA ASP A 67 -8.11 -7.06 -5.51
C ASP A 67 -6.94 -6.76 -4.56
N ASN A 68 -5.70 -6.84 -5.03
CA ASN A 68 -4.51 -6.55 -4.23
C ASN A 68 -4.25 -5.04 -4.11
N CYS A 69 -4.25 -4.32 -5.24
CA CYS A 69 -3.89 -2.90 -5.26
C CYS A 69 -4.88 -2.04 -4.48
N ARG A 70 -6.18 -2.42 -4.45
CA ARG A 70 -7.18 -1.70 -3.66
C ARG A 70 -6.90 -1.79 -2.16
N VAL A 71 -6.41 -2.94 -1.66
CA VAL A 71 -6.11 -3.14 -0.23
C VAL A 71 -4.88 -2.34 0.14
N VAL A 72 -3.83 -2.38 -0.71
CA VAL A 72 -2.62 -1.60 -0.48
C VAL A 72 -2.94 -0.10 -0.43
N ALA A 73 -3.74 0.40 -1.40
CA ALA A 73 -4.18 1.79 -1.39
C ALA A 73 -4.98 2.13 -0.12
N MET A 74 -5.92 1.26 0.28
CA MET A 74 -6.67 1.45 1.52
C MET A 74 -5.77 1.48 2.76
N THR A 75 -4.64 0.77 2.80
CA THR A 75 -3.73 0.77 3.96
C THR A 75 -2.71 1.90 3.95
N GLU A 76 -2.42 2.48 2.78
CA GLU A 76 -1.54 3.64 2.63
C GLU A 76 -2.26 4.94 3.01
N ASP A 77 -3.60 4.96 2.93
CA ASP A 77 -4.41 6.11 3.27
C ASP A 77 -4.44 6.38 4.79
N GLU A 78 -3.73 7.39 5.27
CA GLU A 78 -3.65 7.70 6.72
C GLU A 78 -5.00 8.10 7.36
N THR A 79 -6.03 8.39 6.54
CA THR A 79 -7.33 8.91 6.98
C THR A 79 -8.42 7.84 7.15
N HIS A 80 -8.05 6.55 7.26
CA HIS A 80 -9.01 5.46 7.40
C HIS A 80 -9.33 5.10 8.88
N PRO A 81 -10.54 4.59 9.21
CA PRO A 81 -10.92 4.27 10.60
C PRO A 81 -10.03 3.25 11.32
N PHE A 82 -9.31 2.41 10.56
CA PHE A 82 -8.37 1.43 11.10
C PHE A 82 -6.94 1.97 11.27
N ALA A 83 -6.72 3.28 11.06
CA ALA A 83 -5.38 3.85 11.06
C ALA A 83 -4.89 3.92 12.50
N GLY A 84 -3.84 3.16 12.80
CA GLY A 84 -3.15 3.23 14.09
C GLY A 84 -2.16 4.39 14.13
N PRO A 85 -1.50 4.62 15.28
CA PRO A 85 -0.34 5.49 15.31
C PRO A 85 0.71 5.00 14.29
N PRO A 86 1.52 5.90 13.70
CA PRO A 86 2.55 5.51 12.76
C PRO A 86 3.47 4.49 13.40
N ARG A 87 3.90 3.49 12.61
CA ARG A 87 4.80 2.45 13.12
C ARG A 87 6.07 3.13 13.64
N PRO A 88 6.51 2.80 14.88
CA PRO A 88 7.75 3.37 15.39
C PRO A 88 8.90 3.01 14.46
N MET A 89 9.79 3.97 14.22
CA MET A 89 10.95 3.75 13.36
C MET A 89 11.80 2.61 13.92
N VAL A 90 12.19 1.68 13.04
CA VAL A 90 13.06 0.56 13.42
C VAL A 90 14.42 1.13 13.81
N ARG A 91 14.90 0.74 14.98
CA ARG A 91 16.23 1.14 15.46
C ARG A 91 17.32 0.50 14.60
N THR A 92 18.17 1.33 14.02
CA THR A 92 19.24 0.95 13.10
C THR A 92 20.60 0.96 13.80
N THR A 93 21.62 0.38 13.16
CA THR A 93 23.02 0.42 13.64
C THR A 93 23.51 1.87 13.83
N GLU A 94 23.09 2.78 12.95
CA GLU A 94 23.44 4.20 13.03
C GLU A 94 22.90 4.85 14.31
N ASP A 95 21.69 4.48 14.73
CA ASP A 95 21.09 4.97 15.98
C ASP A 95 21.89 4.53 17.22
N TYR A 96 22.53 3.36 17.18
CA TYR A 96 23.41 2.90 18.27
C TYR A 96 24.77 3.60 18.27
N LEU A 97 25.33 3.88 17.09
CA LEU A 97 26.63 4.56 16.97
C LEU A 97 26.52 6.02 17.38
N SER A 98 25.48 6.72 16.92
CA SER A 98 25.21 8.12 17.31
C SER A 98 24.98 8.27 18.82
N GLU A 99 24.13 7.45 19.42
CA GLU A 99 23.91 7.46 20.88
C GLU A 99 25.22 7.20 21.65
N ARG A 100 26.08 6.27 21.18
CA ARG A 100 27.38 6.00 21.79
C ARG A 100 28.30 7.22 21.74
N GLU A 101 28.31 7.95 20.63
CA GLU A 101 29.11 9.16 20.48
C GLU A 101 28.61 10.30 21.35
N ASP A 102 27.29 10.46 21.45
CA ASP A 102 26.66 11.44 22.34
C ASP A 102 26.94 11.14 23.81
N LEU A 103 26.82 9.88 24.23
CA LEU A 103 27.19 9.45 25.59
C LEU A 103 28.67 9.71 25.89
N ARG A 104 29.57 9.45 24.93
CA ARG A 104 31.00 9.79 25.07
C ARG A 104 31.22 11.29 25.21
N ARG A 105 30.46 12.10 24.48
CA ARG A 105 30.54 13.57 24.54
C ARG A 105 30.05 14.09 25.89
N LEU A 106 28.90 13.61 26.35
CA LEU A 106 28.33 13.95 27.64
C LEU A 106 29.26 13.53 28.79
N ALA A 107 29.80 12.32 28.75
CA ALA A 107 30.77 11.84 29.74
C ALA A 107 32.03 12.71 29.79
N LYS A 108 32.58 13.10 28.63
CA LYS A 108 33.73 14.03 28.57
C LYS A 108 33.39 15.40 29.18
N ALA A 109 32.19 15.91 28.93
CA ALA A 109 31.74 17.19 29.50
C ALA A 109 31.57 17.11 31.02
N ASP A 110 30.98 16.03 31.53
CA ASP A 110 30.82 15.79 32.97
C ASP A 110 32.16 15.62 33.69
N MET A 111 33.10 14.85 33.11
CA MET A 111 34.46 14.69 33.64
C MET A 111 35.18 16.04 33.74
N LYS A 112 35.06 16.87 32.70
CA LYS A 112 35.60 18.24 32.69
C LYS A 112 34.97 19.11 33.78
N ALA A 113 33.65 19.05 33.95
CA ALA A 113 32.94 19.81 34.98
C ALA A 113 33.36 19.41 36.41
N LYS A 114 33.66 18.12 36.62
CA LYS A 114 34.12 17.57 37.90
C LYS A 114 35.63 17.70 38.12
N GLY A 115 36.36 18.32 37.19
CA GLY A 115 37.81 18.52 37.31
C GLY A 115 38.64 17.23 37.23
N LEU A 116 38.07 16.14 36.71
CA LEU A 116 38.75 14.86 36.55
C LEU A 116 39.51 14.86 35.21
N VAL A 117 40.83 14.71 35.26
CA VAL A 117 41.65 14.54 34.06
C VAL A 117 41.51 13.09 33.57
N PRO A 118 41.10 12.84 32.31
CA PRO A 118 41.00 11.48 31.80
C PRO A 118 42.39 10.84 31.70
N ASP A 119 42.55 9.62 32.20
CA ASP A 119 43.79 8.85 32.06
C ASP A 119 44.15 8.68 30.56
N PRO A 120 45.41 8.96 30.17
CA PRO A 120 45.84 8.91 28.77
C PRO A 120 45.73 7.51 28.14
N ASP A 121 45.67 6.45 28.95
CA ASP A 121 45.56 5.05 28.52
C ASP A 121 44.11 4.54 28.37
N SER A 122 43.10 5.37 28.65
CA SER A 122 41.67 5.00 28.60
C SER A 122 41.03 5.09 27.21
N GLY A 123 41.84 5.15 26.15
CA GLY A 123 41.37 5.16 24.77
C GLY A 123 40.63 3.87 24.36
N PRO A 124 39.74 3.91 23.34
CA PRO A 124 39.05 2.73 22.87
C PRO A 124 40.06 1.70 22.35
N LYS A 125 40.22 0.57 23.06
CA LYS A 125 41.00 -0.56 22.55
C LYS A 125 40.43 -0.99 21.20
N PRO A 126 41.26 -1.21 20.17
CA PRO A 126 40.78 -1.60 18.85
C PRO A 126 40.01 -2.90 18.98
N GLY A 127 38.71 -2.86 18.67
CA GLY A 127 37.88 -4.05 18.64
C GLY A 127 38.44 -5.04 17.62
N LYS A 128 38.71 -6.27 18.06
CA LYS A 128 39.06 -7.37 17.17
C LYS A 128 37.93 -7.52 16.14
N LYS A 129 38.22 -7.23 14.88
CA LYS A 129 37.40 -7.66 13.74
C LYS A 129 37.55 -9.18 13.63
N GLY A 130 36.45 -9.90 13.84
CA GLY A 130 36.29 -11.33 13.55
C GLY A 130 35.18 -11.49 12.53
#